data_AF-A0AAP3SFX5-F1
#
_entry.id   AF-A0AAP3SFX5-F1
#
_cell.length_a   1.000
_cell.length_b   1.000
_cell.length_c   1.000
_cell.angle_alpha   90.00
_cell.angle_beta   90.00
_cell.angle_gamma   90.00
#
_symmetry.space_group_name_H-M   'P 1'
#
loop_
_entity.id
_entity.type
_entity.pdbx_description
1 polymer ?
#
loop_
_entity_poly.entity_id
_entity_poly.type
_entity_poly.pdbx_seq_one_letter_code
_entity_poly.pdbx_strand_id
1 'polypeptide(L)'
;MKKIKLFLKIRKCKGGIASFAILVLPGLVGCGKSGEYSFDKPEDAIECYQSFHSKLKELKSSNTSDFGNMLKKWREVNDTVKKFLAKDSVLVKDMVVAGKYIAMKDSVKNQMIRLTETWRYNYNDVMQIKEQTSPFIDDETLLAAVREYEPFFSSLNTVQVKPSNKNKVLKQYRDFLHEAKIQGFSNKDDLLKFIRHEDYCFRSFLLHLHEMGNDSLSDITYMTEDVCAKIFLAASVRKIKARDAIAIMSMRTARRLLQNSLRCIDNINHLPMQNSLQRNAYLWMIIQPYISIDNLTIASLTEAEKSNLREISSQLSKSKNFAKAFDIELQSLNYLLPQQFLKLYILSF
;
A
#
# COMPACT_ATOMS: atom_id res chain seq x y z
N MET A 1 -15.68 -17.12 -38.65
CA MET A 1 -17.06 -16.67 -38.91
C MET A 1 -18.06 -17.47 -38.08
N LYS A 2 -18.47 -16.96 -36.90
CA LYS A 2 -19.84 -17.10 -36.35
C LYS A 2 -19.99 -16.11 -35.19
N LYS A 3 -21.11 -15.39 -35.25
CA LYS A 3 -21.35 -14.05 -34.73
C LYS A 3 -21.59 -14.02 -33.21
N ILE A 4 -20.98 -13.02 -32.59
CA ILE A 4 -21.40 -12.45 -31.30
C ILE A 4 -22.80 -11.84 -31.47
N LYS A 5 -23.73 -12.16 -30.55
CA LYS A 5 -24.94 -11.37 -30.29
C LYS A 5 -25.13 -11.28 -28.78
N LEU A 6 -24.60 -10.21 -28.18
CA LEU A 6 -24.97 -9.80 -26.83
C LEU A 6 -26.16 -8.84 -26.94
N PHE A 7 -27.36 -9.32 -26.61
CA PHE A 7 -28.52 -8.45 -26.43
C PHE A 7 -28.45 -7.84 -25.03
N LEU A 8 -28.00 -6.59 -24.93
CA LEU A 8 -28.24 -5.73 -23.77
C LEU A 8 -29.72 -5.34 -23.76
N LYS A 9 -30.48 -5.84 -22.80
CA LYS A 9 -31.78 -5.27 -22.42
C LYS A 9 -31.60 -4.50 -21.11
N ILE A 10 -31.30 -3.21 -21.24
CA ILE A 10 -31.29 -2.24 -20.15
C ILE A 10 -32.73 -2.15 -19.62
N ARG A 11 -32.96 -2.62 -18.38
CA ARG A 11 -34.22 -2.38 -17.67
C ARG A 11 -33.98 -1.24 -16.68
N LYS A 12 -34.52 -0.06 -17.01
CA LYS A 12 -34.72 1.04 -16.05
C LYS A 12 -35.58 0.51 -14.90
N CYS A 13 -35.11 0.60 -13.66
CA CYS A 13 -36.00 0.57 -12.50
C CYS A 13 -36.23 1.99 -12.00
N LYS A 14 -37.51 2.37 -12.07
CA LYS A 14 -38.13 3.49 -11.37
C LYS A 14 -38.16 3.18 -9.86
N GLY A 15 -38.37 4.25 -9.09
CA GLY A 15 -38.28 4.30 -7.64
C GLY A 15 -38.97 3.18 -6.86
N GLY A 16 -38.42 2.96 -5.68
CA GLY A 16 -38.99 2.18 -4.60
C GLY A 16 -38.17 2.49 -3.35
N ILE A 17 -38.79 3.17 -2.39
CA ILE A 17 -38.25 3.40 -1.05
C ILE A 17 -38.01 2.02 -0.43
N ALA A 18 -36.75 1.64 -0.26
CA ALA A 18 -36.38 0.46 0.49
C ALA A 18 -35.81 0.93 1.83
N SER A 19 -36.60 0.74 2.88
CA SER A 19 -36.24 0.97 4.27
C SER A 19 -34.84 0.45 4.56
N PHE A 20 -33.94 1.36 4.95
CA PHE A 20 -32.67 1.00 5.55
C PHE A 20 -32.97 0.26 6.86
N ALA A 21 -32.79 -1.06 6.85
CA ALA A 21 -32.54 -1.78 8.09
C ALA A 21 -31.19 -1.27 8.60
N ILE A 22 -31.24 -0.33 9.53
CA ILE A 22 -30.09 0.06 10.35
C ILE A 22 -29.72 -1.21 11.12
N LEU A 23 -28.71 -1.90 10.63
CA LEU A 23 -28.03 -2.95 11.36
C LEU A 23 -27.25 -2.21 12.46
N VAL A 24 -27.91 -2.04 13.61
CA VAL A 24 -27.26 -1.64 14.85
C VAL A 24 -26.30 -2.77 15.18
N LEU A 25 -25.05 -2.63 14.75
CA LEU A 25 -23.93 -3.38 15.31
C LEU A 25 -23.94 -3.06 16.81
N PRO A 26 -24.09 -4.06 17.71
CA PRO A 26 -24.00 -3.80 19.13
C PRO A 26 -22.62 -3.23 19.42
N GLY A 27 -22.63 -2.07 20.07
CA GLY A 27 -21.44 -1.32 20.42
C GLY A 27 -20.43 -2.16 21.17
N LEU A 28 -19.17 -1.85 20.88
CA LEU A 28 -17.99 -2.18 21.67
C LEU A 28 -18.28 -2.01 23.17
N VAL A 29 -18.29 -3.13 23.90
CA VAL A 29 -18.02 -3.14 25.33
C VAL A 29 -16.76 -3.97 25.51
N GLY A 30 -15.65 -3.29 25.76
CA GLY A 30 -14.51 -3.94 26.39
C GLY A 30 -14.96 -4.45 27.75
N CYS A 31 -14.94 -5.76 27.94
CA CYS A 31 -14.92 -6.37 29.27
C CYS A 31 -14.48 -7.83 29.12
N GLY A 32 -13.34 -8.16 29.73
CA GLY A 32 -12.88 -9.53 29.90
C GLY A 32 -13.96 -10.35 30.60
N LYS A 33 -14.61 -11.22 29.84
CA LYS A 33 -15.29 -12.42 30.33
C LYS A 33 -14.53 -13.59 29.73
N SER A 34 -14.40 -14.71 30.44
CA SER A 34 -13.82 -15.98 29.97
C SER A 34 -13.98 -16.15 28.45
N GLY A 35 -12.88 -15.90 27.74
CA GLY A 35 -12.92 -15.13 26.49
C GLY A 35 -13.13 -15.94 25.23
N GLU A 36 -13.59 -15.24 24.19
CA GLU A 36 -13.72 -15.68 22.79
C GLU A 36 -12.49 -16.42 22.22
N TYR A 37 -11.36 -16.38 22.94
CA TYR A 37 -10.05 -16.91 22.60
C TYR A 37 -9.41 -17.78 23.68
N SER A 38 -10.21 -18.42 24.54
CA SER A 38 -9.70 -19.43 25.47
C SER A 38 -9.68 -20.78 24.76
N PHE A 39 -8.50 -21.28 24.42
CA PHE A 39 -8.30 -22.58 23.76
C PHE A 39 -7.64 -23.55 24.72
N ASP A 40 -8.23 -24.73 24.90
CA ASP A 40 -7.66 -25.79 25.73
C ASP A 40 -6.95 -26.84 24.87
N LYS A 41 -7.44 -27.06 23.65
CA LYS A 41 -6.89 -28.00 22.67
C LYS A 41 -6.84 -27.40 21.24
N PRO A 42 -6.01 -27.95 20.34
CA PRO A 42 -5.90 -27.47 18.95
C PRO A 42 -7.23 -27.40 18.20
N GLU A 43 -8.16 -28.31 18.49
CA GLU A 43 -9.49 -28.34 17.89
C GLU A 43 -10.28 -27.06 18.18
N ASP A 44 -10.21 -26.54 19.42
CA ASP A 44 -10.93 -25.32 19.81
C ASP A 44 -10.45 -24.11 18.99
N ALA A 45 -9.13 -24.04 18.74
CA ALA A 45 -8.53 -22.99 17.94
C ALA A 45 -8.94 -23.10 16.45
N ILE A 46 -9.05 -24.31 15.92
CA ILE A 46 -9.56 -24.56 14.56
C ILE A 46 -11.05 -24.22 14.47
N GLU A 47 -11.86 -24.60 15.46
CA GLU A 47 -13.29 -24.29 15.53
C GLU A 47 -13.56 -22.79 15.61
N CYS A 48 -12.76 -22.04 16.37
CA CYS A 48 -12.80 -20.57 16.40
C CYS A 48 -12.62 -19.98 14.99
N TYR A 49 -11.61 -20.47 14.26
CA TYR A 49 -11.33 -20.01 12.90
C TYR A 49 -12.44 -20.42 11.91
N GLN A 50 -12.99 -21.63 12.06
CA GLN A 50 -14.15 -22.11 11.30
C GLN A 50 -15.40 -21.27 11.54
N SER A 51 -15.66 -20.88 12.79
CA SER A 51 -16.77 -20.00 13.14
C SER A 51 -16.64 -18.64 12.44
N PHE A 52 -15.43 -18.07 12.43
CA PHE A 52 -15.15 -16.85 11.67
C PHE A 52 -15.39 -17.02 10.16
N HIS A 53 -14.91 -18.12 9.56
CA HIS A 53 -15.17 -18.44 8.16
C HIS A 53 -16.68 -18.56 7.83
N SER A 54 -17.45 -19.25 8.69
CA SER A 54 -18.89 -19.42 8.50
C SER A 54 -19.62 -18.07 8.50
N LYS A 55 -19.27 -17.16 9.42
CA LYS A 55 -19.80 -15.79 9.43
C LYS A 55 -19.50 -15.06 8.12
N LEU A 56 -18.27 -15.15 7.60
CA LEU A 56 -17.91 -14.51 6.32
C LEU A 56 -18.68 -15.10 5.13
N LYS A 57 -18.98 -16.40 5.14
CA LYS A 57 -19.72 -17.08 4.07
C LYS A 57 -21.17 -16.59 3.95
N GLU A 58 -21.79 -16.23 5.07
CA GLU A 58 -23.18 -15.74 5.12
C GLU A 58 -23.32 -14.31 4.58
N LEU A 59 -22.24 -13.52 4.58
CA LEU A 59 -22.26 -12.15 4.11
C LEU A 59 -22.41 -12.07 2.59
N LYS A 60 -23.51 -11.45 2.15
CA LYS A 60 -23.81 -11.21 0.73
C LYS A 60 -23.06 -10.01 0.16
N SER A 61 -22.82 -8.99 0.98
CA SER A 61 -22.14 -7.76 0.61
C SER A 61 -21.37 -7.20 1.79
N SER A 62 -20.46 -6.28 1.50
CA SER A 62 -19.70 -5.49 2.48
C SER A 62 -19.79 -4.00 2.14
N ASN A 63 -19.17 -3.14 2.95
CA ASN A 63 -18.81 -1.76 2.64
C ASN A 63 -17.40 -1.46 3.19
N THR A 64 -16.89 -0.24 3.01
CA THR A 64 -15.54 0.15 3.44
C THR A 64 -15.28 -0.04 4.94
N SER A 65 -16.24 0.32 5.79
CA SER A 65 -16.13 0.18 7.25
C SER A 65 -16.18 -1.28 7.67
N ASP A 66 -17.20 -2.00 7.21
CA ASP A 66 -17.39 -3.41 7.56
C ASP A 66 -16.22 -4.27 7.07
N PHE A 67 -15.71 -3.98 5.87
CA PHE A 67 -14.55 -4.69 5.32
C PHE A 67 -13.27 -4.46 6.14
N GLY A 68 -13.03 -3.21 6.53
CA GLY A 68 -11.91 -2.87 7.42
C GLY A 68 -12.01 -3.59 8.77
N ASN A 69 -13.20 -3.61 9.37
CA ASN A 69 -13.43 -4.31 10.64
C ASN A 69 -13.25 -5.83 10.50
N MET A 70 -13.71 -6.42 9.40
CA MET A 70 -13.49 -7.84 9.12
C MET A 70 -12.00 -8.18 8.96
N LEU A 71 -11.21 -7.33 8.29
CA LEU A 71 -9.76 -7.51 8.19
C LEU A 71 -9.06 -7.41 9.55
N LYS A 72 -9.47 -6.47 10.42
CA LYS A 72 -8.96 -6.37 11.79
C LYS A 72 -9.26 -7.65 12.59
N LYS A 73 -10.52 -8.10 12.56
CA LYS A 73 -10.93 -9.34 13.25
C LYS A 73 -10.24 -10.57 12.69
N TRP A 74 -10.04 -10.64 11.37
CA TRP A 74 -9.30 -11.74 10.77
C TRP A 74 -7.86 -11.80 11.28
N ARG A 75 -7.16 -10.66 11.34
CA ARG A 75 -5.81 -10.60 11.92
C ARG A 75 -5.82 -11.08 13.38
N GLU A 76 -6.73 -10.56 14.19
CA GLU A 76 -6.88 -10.96 15.60
C GLU A 76 -7.07 -12.48 15.76
N VAL A 77 -8.03 -13.06 15.03
CA VAL A 77 -8.30 -14.51 15.03
C VAL A 77 -7.07 -15.29 14.57
N ASN A 78 -6.46 -14.87 13.45
CA ASN A 78 -5.31 -15.56 12.87
C ASN A 78 -4.11 -15.56 13.83
N ASP A 79 -3.78 -14.41 14.42
CA ASP A 79 -2.62 -14.26 15.30
C ASP A 79 -2.83 -15.06 16.59
N THR A 80 -4.05 -15.05 17.12
CA THR A 80 -4.41 -15.78 18.33
C THR A 80 -4.36 -17.29 18.13
N VAL A 81 -5.00 -17.80 17.06
CA VAL A 81 -4.98 -19.21 16.68
C VAL A 81 -3.55 -19.67 16.37
N LYS A 82 -2.81 -18.90 15.58
CA LYS A 82 -1.42 -19.21 15.23
C LYS A 82 -0.54 -19.28 16.47
N LYS A 83 -0.65 -18.31 17.38
CA LYS A 83 0.15 -18.27 18.62
C LYS A 83 -0.15 -19.48 19.50
N PHE A 84 -1.42 -19.88 19.61
CA PHE A 84 -1.81 -21.07 20.36
C PHE A 84 -1.27 -22.35 19.73
N LEU A 85 -1.46 -22.55 18.41
CA LEU A 85 -0.97 -23.75 17.72
C LEU A 85 0.56 -23.80 17.58
N ALA A 86 1.24 -22.66 17.59
CA ALA A 86 2.70 -22.62 17.63
C ALA A 86 3.27 -23.01 19.00
N LYS A 87 2.47 -22.88 20.07
CA LYS A 87 2.83 -23.37 21.40
C LYS A 87 3.10 -24.87 21.33
N ASP A 88 4.18 -25.31 21.98
CA ASP A 88 4.61 -26.72 22.04
C ASP A 88 4.99 -27.38 20.69
N SER A 89 5.15 -26.55 19.65
CA SER A 89 5.47 -26.97 18.28
C SER A 89 4.41 -27.85 17.61
N VAL A 90 3.12 -27.69 17.96
CA VAL A 90 2.03 -28.48 17.36
C VAL A 90 2.02 -28.34 15.84
N LEU A 91 2.23 -27.13 15.31
CA LEU A 91 2.31 -26.89 13.86
C LEU A 91 3.46 -27.63 13.14
N VAL A 92 4.47 -28.11 13.87
CA VAL A 92 5.61 -28.87 13.32
C VAL A 92 5.45 -30.37 13.57
N LYS A 93 4.89 -30.73 14.73
CA LYS A 93 4.77 -32.13 15.18
C LYS A 93 3.50 -32.81 14.66
N ASP A 94 2.44 -32.05 14.42
CA ASP A 94 1.15 -32.56 13.96
C ASP A 94 0.79 -31.98 12.58
N MET A 95 1.11 -32.75 11.55
CA MET A 95 0.84 -32.40 10.16
C MET A 95 -0.66 -32.32 9.84
N VAL A 96 -1.51 -33.03 10.58
CA VAL A 96 -2.96 -33.01 10.38
C VAL A 96 -3.54 -31.69 10.88
N VAL A 97 -3.14 -31.26 12.08
CA VAL A 97 -3.55 -29.97 12.64
C VAL A 97 -2.98 -28.82 11.80
N ALA A 98 -1.71 -28.90 11.39
CA ALA A 98 -1.10 -27.90 10.52
C ALA A 98 -1.85 -27.79 9.16
N GLY A 99 -2.18 -28.92 8.54
CA GLY A 99 -2.95 -28.96 7.30
C GLY A 99 -4.35 -28.37 7.45
N LYS A 100 -5.06 -28.67 8.55
CA LYS A 100 -6.37 -28.07 8.85
C LYS A 100 -6.29 -26.56 9.05
N TYR A 101 -5.28 -26.08 9.77
CA TYR A 101 -5.07 -24.64 9.99
C TYR A 101 -4.81 -23.90 8.66
N ILE A 102 -3.91 -24.43 7.81
CA ILE A 102 -3.59 -23.83 6.51
C ILE A 102 -4.84 -23.81 5.61
N ALA A 103 -5.54 -24.94 5.48
CA ALA A 103 -6.76 -25.02 4.67
C ALA A 103 -7.85 -24.05 5.15
N MET A 104 -7.98 -23.86 6.46
CA MET A 104 -8.95 -22.91 7.03
C MET A 104 -8.53 -21.46 6.78
N LYS A 105 -7.24 -21.13 6.97
CA LYS A 105 -6.70 -19.81 6.64
C LYS A 105 -6.94 -19.45 5.17
N ASP A 106 -6.70 -20.39 4.25
CA ASP A 106 -6.93 -20.18 2.81
C ASP A 106 -8.41 -20.04 2.48
N SER A 107 -9.28 -20.79 3.16
CA SER A 107 -10.73 -20.66 3.00
C SER A 107 -11.23 -19.27 3.42
N VAL A 108 -10.74 -18.74 4.55
CA VAL A 108 -11.03 -17.37 4.99
C VAL A 108 -10.50 -16.35 4.00
N LYS A 109 -9.26 -16.52 3.53
CA LYS A 109 -8.65 -15.64 2.50
C LYS A 109 -9.51 -15.59 1.23
N ASN A 110 -10.01 -16.73 0.76
CA ASN A 110 -10.91 -16.79 -0.39
C ASN A 110 -12.23 -16.06 -0.16
N GLN A 111 -12.81 -16.15 1.04
CA GLN A 111 -14.02 -15.37 1.38
C GLN A 111 -13.74 -13.87 1.45
N MET A 112 -12.59 -13.46 1.99
CA MET A 112 -12.18 -12.05 2.00
C MET A 112 -12.00 -11.50 0.57
N ILE A 113 -11.35 -12.27 -0.31
CA ILE A 113 -11.21 -11.95 -1.74
C ILE A 113 -12.58 -11.81 -2.40
N ARG A 114 -13.51 -12.75 -2.17
CA ARG A 114 -14.89 -12.66 -2.68
C ARG A 114 -15.55 -11.35 -2.24
N LEU A 115 -15.41 -10.96 -0.96
CA LEU A 115 -16.04 -9.76 -0.42
C LEU A 115 -15.52 -8.46 -1.06
N THR A 116 -14.30 -8.44 -1.61
CA THR A 116 -13.80 -7.29 -2.39
C THR A 116 -14.65 -7.00 -3.63
N GLU A 117 -15.31 -8.02 -4.20
CA GLU A 117 -16.10 -7.88 -5.42
C GLU A 117 -17.55 -7.48 -5.13
N THR A 118 -17.98 -7.57 -3.87
CA THR A 118 -19.39 -7.35 -3.47
C THR A 118 -19.75 -5.89 -3.24
N TRP A 119 -18.77 -4.99 -3.26
CA TRP A 119 -18.94 -3.55 -3.10
C TRP A 119 -18.15 -2.79 -4.17
N ARG A 120 -18.62 -1.59 -4.51
CA ARG A 120 -17.94 -0.69 -5.45
C ARG A 120 -16.94 0.18 -4.70
N TYR A 121 -15.85 -0.45 -4.25
CA TYR A 121 -14.74 0.26 -3.64
C TYR A 121 -14.11 1.23 -4.65
N ASN A 122 -13.80 2.44 -4.18
CA ASN A 122 -13.02 3.43 -4.91
C ASN A 122 -11.58 3.51 -4.34
N TYR A 123 -10.71 4.30 -4.97
CA TYR A 123 -9.30 4.46 -4.54
C TYR A 123 -9.14 4.94 -3.09
N ASN A 124 -10.02 5.83 -2.62
CA ASN A 124 -10.01 6.32 -1.24
C ASN A 124 -10.39 5.21 -0.26
N ASP A 125 -11.36 4.35 -0.61
CA ASP A 125 -11.71 3.19 0.20
C ASP A 125 -10.51 2.26 0.39
N VAL A 126 -9.72 2.02 -0.67
CA VAL A 126 -8.49 1.21 -0.58
C VAL A 126 -7.52 1.81 0.44
N MET A 127 -7.29 3.12 0.39
CA MET A 127 -6.37 3.78 1.33
C MET A 127 -6.91 3.74 2.76
N GLN A 128 -8.18 4.05 2.96
CA GLN A 128 -8.82 4.02 4.27
C GLN A 128 -8.78 2.62 4.87
N ILE A 129 -9.02 1.58 4.06
CA ILE A 129 -8.89 0.18 4.48
C ILE A 129 -7.45 -0.12 4.91
N LYS A 130 -6.45 0.16 4.06
CA LYS A 130 -5.03 -0.11 4.39
C LYS A 130 -4.57 0.63 5.65
N GLU A 131 -4.97 1.89 5.81
CA GLU A 131 -4.64 2.73 6.95
C GLU A 131 -5.26 2.18 8.23
N GLN A 132 -6.58 2.00 8.26
CA GLN A 132 -7.27 1.53 9.47
C GLN A 132 -6.84 0.12 9.87
N THR A 133 -6.44 -0.72 8.91
CA THR A 133 -5.97 -2.09 9.19
C THR A 133 -4.46 -2.17 9.37
N SER A 134 -3.71 -1.07 9.35
CA SER A 134 -2.29 -1.14 9.64
C SER A 134 -2.06 -1.46 11.14
N PRO A 135 -1.16 -2.40 11.49
CA PRO A 135 -0.77 -2.63 12.89
C PRO A 135 0.04 -1.47 13.48
N PHE A 136 0.51 -0.53 12.65
CA PHE A 136 1.33 0.60 13.07
C PHE A 136 0.53 1.91 13.21
N ILE A 137 -0.78 1.88 12.91
CA ILE A 137 -1.60 3.11 12.88
C ILE A 137 -1.71 3.78 14.25
N ASP A 138 -1.62 3.00 15.33
CA ASP A 138 -1.66 3.46 16.72
C ASP A 138 -0.27 3.35 17.41
N ASP A 139 0.82 3.15 16.66
CA ASP A 139 2.17 3.08 17.21
C ASP A 139 2.68 4.48 17.58
N GLU A 140 2.51 4.87 18.84
CA GLU A 140 2.93 6.20 19.33
C GLU A 140 4.43 6.48 19.16
N THR A 141 5.27 5.45 19.14
CA THR A 141 6.72 5.65 18.95
C THR A 141 7.00 6.07 17.52
N LEU A 142 6.37 5.41 16.54
CA LEU A 142 6.44 5.77 15.13
C LEU A 142 5.79 7.14 14.90
N LEU A 143 4.56 7.33 15.36
CA LEU A 143 3.80 8.57 15.14
C LEU A 143 4.51 9.79 15.74
N ALA A 144 5.11 9.66 16.92
CA ALA A 144 5.91 10.73 17.50
C ALA A 144 7.14 11.07 16.63
N ALA A 145 7.75 10.07 15.97
CA ALA A 145 8.90 10.33 15.08
C ALA A 145 8.45 11.01 13.78
N VAL A 146 7.33 10.57 13.21
CA VAL A 146 6.74 11.21 12.02
C VAL A 146 6.44 12.69 12.31
N ARG A 147 5.81 12.99 13.46
CA ARG A 147 5.57 14.37 13.92
C ARG A 147 6.87 15.17 14.08
N GLU A 148 7.94 14.54 14.58
CA GLU A 148 9.26 15.19 14.73
C GLU A 148 9.89 15.55 13.37
N TYR A 149 9.76 14.70 12.35
CA TYR A 149 10.40 14.88 11.04
C TYR A 149 9.52 15.54 9.98
N GLU A 150 8.22 15.71 10.21
CA GLU A 150 7.30 16.39 9.30
C GLU A 150 7.74 17.80 8.88
N PRO A 151 8.25 18.68 9.79
CA PRO A 151 8.78 19.98 9.38
C PRO A 151 9.99 19.88 8.45
N PHE A 152 10.87 18.89 8.68
CA PHE A 152 12.02 18.64 7.81
C PHE A 152 11.56 18.26 6.40
N PHE A 153 10.62 17.31 6.26
CA PHE A 153 10.10 16.91 4.94
C PHE A 153 9.34 18.03 4.24
N SER A 154 8.61 18.85 5.00
CA SER A 154 7.93 20.04 4.48
C SER A 154 8.92 21.06 3.93
N SER A 155 10.08 21.25 4.59
CA SER A 155 11.15 22.13 4.10
C SER A 155 11.75 21.70 2.75
N LEU A 156 11.67 20.41 2.39
CA LEU A 156 12.16 19.93 1.09
C LEU A 156 11.36 20.53 -0.08
N ASN A 157 10.08 20.83 0.13
CA ASN A 157 9.22 21.42 -0.90
C ASN A 157 9.63 22.84 -1.29
N THR A 158 10.30 23.57 -0.40
CA THR A 158 10.72 24.96 -0.67
C THR A 158 11.96 25.05 -1.55
N VAL A 159 12.72 23.97 -1.66
CA VAL A 159 13.91 23.91 -2.50
C VAL A 159 13.48 23.78 -3.96
N GLN A 160 13.80 24.80 -4.77
CA GLN A 160 13.53 24.75 -6.21
C GLN A 160 14.63 23.96 -6.94
N VAL A 161 14.19 23.09 -7.84
CA VAL A 161 15.10 22.37 -8.74
C VAL A 161 15.52 23.29 -9.87
N LYS A 162 16.83 23.35 -10.15
CA LYS A 162 17.36 24.16 -11.25
C LYS A 162 17.17 23.43 -12.59
N PRO A 163 16.75 24.13 -13.66
CA PRO A 163 16.76 23.57 -15.01
C PRO A 163 18.17 23.09 -15.37
N SER A 164 18.25 21.87 -15.89
CA SER A 164 19.48 21.24 -16.34
C SER A 164 19.16 20.31 -17.51
N ASN A 165 20.17 19.68 -18.10
CA ASN A 165 19.94 18.63 -19.10
C ASN A 165 19.98 17.25 -18.45
N LYS A 166 19.29 16.29 -19.08
CA LYS A 166 19.19 14.89 -18.63
C LYS A 166 20.54 14.29 -18.23
N ASN A 167 21.57 14.41 -19.07
CA ASN A 167 22.87 13.77 -18.84
C ASN A 167 23.57 14.33 -17.60
N LYS A 168 23.50 15.64 -17.38
CA LYS A 168 24.04 16.28 -16.18
C LYS A 168 23.28 15.84 -14.92
N VAL A 169 21.95 15.75 -14.99
CA VAL A 169 21.12 15.29 -13.86
C VAL A 169 21.44 13.85 -13.48
N LEU A 170 21.55 12.94 -14.48
CA LEU A 170 21.90 11.54 -14.23
C LEU A 170 23.30 11.40 -13.66
N LYS A 171 24.29 12.13 -14.20
CA LYS A 171 25.65 12.15 -13.66
C LYS A 171 25.67 12.63 -12.21
N GLN A 172 25.00 13.75 -11.92
CA GLN A 172 24.93 14.30 -10.57
C GLN A 172 24.32 13.30 -9.58
N TYR A 173 23.25 12.59 -9.98
CA TYR A 173 22.61 11.62 -9.10
C TYR A 173 23.54 10.42 -8.82
N ARG A 174 24.24 9.91 -9.86
CA ARG A 174 25.22 8.83 -9.70
C ARG A 174 26.39 9.22 -8.80
N ASP A 175 26.98 10.39 -9.05
CA ASP A 175 28.10 10.91 -8.27
C ASP A 175 27.70 11.05 -6.79
N PHE A 176 26.51 11.59 -6.52
CA PHE A 176 25.94 11.69 -5.18
C PHE A 176 25.76 10.32 -4.49
N LEU A 177 25.13 9.36 -5.17
CA LEU A 177 24.91 8.03 -4.58
C LEU A 177 26.23 7.31 -4.31
N HIS A 178 27.23 7.49 -5.18
CA HIS A 178 28.57 6.94 -5.00
C HIS A 178 29.27 7.56 -3.78
N GLU A 179 29.19 8.88 -3.64
CA GLU A 179 29.74 9.60 -2.48
C GLU A 179 29.07 9.17 -1.17
N ALA A 180 27.73 9.12 -1.14
CA ALA A 180 26.96 8.67 0.01
C ALA A 180 27.33 7.23 0.43
N LYS A 181 27.56 6.35 -0.56
CA LYS A 181 28.04 4.98 -0.32
C LYS A 181 29.42 4.95 0.35
N ILE A 182 30.35 5.82 -0.05
CA ILE A 182 31.70 5.87 0.52
C ILE A 182 31.70 6.48 1.91
N GLN A 183 31.03 7.62 2.09
CA GLN A 183 30.98 8.34 3.38
C GLN A 183 30.25 7.52 4.44
N GLY A 184 29.18 6.81 4.06
CA GLY A 184 28.35 6.07 4.98
C GLY A 184 27.59 6.98 5.95
N PHE A 185 27.11 6.39 7.05
CA PHE A 185 26.24 7.07 8.01
C PHE A 185 26.72 6.82 9.43
N SER A 186 27.02 7.89 10.17
CA SER A 186 27.53 7.81 11.53
C SER A 186 26.58 8.39 12.57
N ASN A 187 25.61 9.21 12.15
CA ASN A 187 24.63 9.82 13.03
C ASN A 187 23.35 10.21 12.25
N LYS A 188 22.37 10.74 12.97
CA LYS A 188 21.10 11.23 12.39
C LYS A 188 21.29 12.36 11.38
N ASP A 189 22.23 13.27 11.62
CA ASP A 189 22.41 14.44 10.74
C ASP A 189 22.95 14.02 9.38
N ASP A 190 23.79 12.99 9.32
CA ASP A 190 24.24 12.38 8.05
C ASP A 190 23.05 11.85 7.25
N LEU A 191 22.11 11.17 7.92
CA LEU A 191 20.88 10.69 7.29
C LEU A 191 20.03 11.86 6.76
N LEU A 192 19.78 12.90 7.57
CA LEU A 192 18.99 14.06 7.12
C LEU A 192 19.65 14.81 5.96
N LYS A 193 20.98 14.96 5.97
CA LYS A 193 21.73 15.54 4.85
C LYS A 193 21.57 14.72 3.58
N PHE A 194 21.68 13.40 3.68
CA PHE A 194 21.45 12.49 2.57
C PHE A 194 20.03 12.65 2.01
N ILE A 195 18.99 12.59 2.86
CA ILE A 195 17.59 12.71 2.40
C ILE A 195 17.34 14.04 1.68
N ARG A 196 17.90 15.14 2.19
CA ARG A 196 17.77 16.45 1.56
C ARG A 196 18.40 16.49 0.18
N HIS A 197 19.61 15.98 0.03
CA HIS A 197 20.31 15.99 -1.26
C HIS A 197 19.68 15.01 -2.25
N GLU A 198 19.24 13.85 -1.76
CA GLU A 198 18.56 12.88 -2.58
C GLU A 198 17.20 13.37 -3.08
N ASP A 199 16.38 14.02 -2.25
CA ASP A 199 15.11 14.61 -2.70
C ASP A 199 15.34 15.58 -3.86
N TYR A 200 16.40 16.41 -3.77
CA TYR A 200 16.79 17.31 -4.85
C TYR A 200 17.17 16.54 -6.12
N CYS A 201 18.05 15.55 -6.03
CA CYS A 201 18.47 14.71 -7.16
C CYS A 201 17.29 13.96 -7.78
N PHE A 202 16.42 13.38 -6.96
CA PHE A 202 15.26 12.61 -7.40
C PHE A 202 14.23 13.49 -8.11
N ARG A 203 13.91 14.66 -7.56
CA ARG A 203 13.01 15.62 -8.23
C ARG A 203 13.60 16.16 -9.53
N SER A 204 14.91 16.38 -9.57
CA SER A 204 15.62 16.74 -10.81
C SER A 204 15.51 15.62 -11.85
N PHE A 205 15.70 14.37 -11.43
CA PHE A 205 15.52 13.20 -12.28
C PHE A 205 14.08 13.11 -12.84
N LEU A 206 13.07 13.33 -12.01
CA LEU A 206 11.66 13.27 -12.41
C LEU A 206 11.28 14.30 -13.50
N LEU A 207 11.95 15.45 -13.57
CA LEU A 207 11.74 16.44 -14.64
C LEU A 207 12.10 15.89 -16.02
N HIS A 208 13.04 14.94 -16.09
CA HIS A 208 13.51 14.33 -17.32
C HIS A 208 12.93 12.94 -17.56
N LEU A 209 11.95 12.49 -16.76
CA LEU A 209 11.41 11.13 -16.82
C LEU A 209 10.89 10.76 -18.23
N HIS A 210 10.30 11.70 -18.96
CA HIS A 210 9.82 11.50 -20.33
C HIS A 210 10.96 11.35 -21.35
N GLU A 211 12.12 11.96 -21.09
CA GLU A 211 13.30 11.97 -21.96
C GLU A 211 14.24 10.77 -21.73
N MET A 212 13.97 9.94 -20.72
CA MET A 212 14.82 8.80 -20.35
C MET A 212 14.84 7.70 -21.42
N GLY A 213 13.76 7.55 -22.20
CA GLY A 213 13.69 6.57 -23.29
C GLY A 213 14.08 5.15 -22.85
N ASN A 214 15.14 4.61 -23.47
CA ASN A 214 15.71 3.28 -23.16
C ASN A 214 16.99 3.36 -22.31
N ASP A 215 17.32 4.51 -21.72
CA ASP A 215 18.49 4.63 -20.86
C ASP A 215 18.36 3.66 -19.69
N SER A 216 19.39 2.83 -19.47
CA SER A 216 19.43 1.96 -18.31
C SER A 216 19.59 2.81 -17.05
N LEU A 217 18.63 2.68 -16.13
CA LEU A 217 18.64 3.29 -14.81
C LEU A 217 18.90 2.27 -13.69
N SER A 218 19.25 1.03 -14.09
CA SER A 218 19.49 -0.09 -13.16
C SER A 218 20.61 0.19 -12.18
N ASP A 219 21.61 0.96 -12.59
CA ASP A 219 22.72 1.39 -11.75
C ASP A 219 22.27 2.34 -10.63
N ILE A 220 21.44 3.34 -10.94
CA ILE A 220 20.84 4.24 -9.94
C ILE A 220 19.98 3.44 -8.96
N THR A 221 19.20 2.47 -9.45
CA THR A 221 18.40 1.58 -8.59
C THR A 221 19.29 0.80 -7.62
N TYR A 222 20.30 0.09 -8.14
CA TYR A 222 21.22 -0.72 -7.32
C TYR A 222 22.00 0.13 -6.31
N MET A 223 22.49 1.30 -6.72
CA MET A 223 23.20 2.20 -5.81
C MET A 223 22.28 2.76 -4.73
N THR A 224 21.01 3.06 -5.07
CA THR A 224 20.01 3.50 -4.09
C THR A 224 19.75 2.40 -3.06
N GLU A 225 19.59 1.15 -3.51
CA GLU A 225 19.38 -0.01 -2.65
C GLU A 225 20.57 -0.23 -1.69
N ASP A 226 21.80 -0.17 -2.20
CA ASP A 226 23.01 -0.31 -1.40
C ASP A 226 23.13 0.79 -0.32
N VAL A 227 22.84 2.05 -0.69
CA VAL A 227 22.82 3.15 0.29
C VAL A 227 21.72 2.95 1.34
N CYS A 228 20.53 2.50 0.94
CA CYS A 228 19.46 2.19 1.89
C CYS A 228 19.85 1.06 2.85
N ALA A 229 20.50 0.00 2.36
CA ALA A 229 21.02 -1.07 3.20
C ALA A 229 22.05 -0.56 4.22
N LYS A 230 22.93 0.37 3.81
CA LYS A 230 23.90 1.01 4.72
C LYS A 230 23.24 1.86 5.81
N ILE A 231 22.12 2.54 5.52
CA ILE A 231 21.36 3.29 6.53
C ILE A 231 20.83 2.33 7.61
N PHE A 232 20.24 1.20 7.20
CA PHE A 232 19.75 0.20 8.16
C PHE A 232 20.86 -0.52 8.91
N LEU A 233 22.02 -0.75 8.27
CA LEU A 233 23.21 -1.24 8.96
C LEU A 233 23.70 -0.24 10.02
N ALA A 234 23.73 1.06 9.71
CA ALA A 234 24.08 2.09 10.69
C ALA A 234 23.09 2.11 11.87
N ALA A 235 21.80 1.88 11.62
CA ALA A 235 20.80 1.75 12.66
C ALA A 235 21.01 0.49 13.53
N SER A 236 21.37 -0.65 12.93
CA SER A 236 21.58 -1.91 13.67
C SER A 236 22.81 -1.86 14.59
N VAL A 237 23.86 -1.13 14.19
CA VAL A 237 25.04 -0.85 15.03
C VAL A 237 24.88 0.41 15.91
N ARG A 238 23.65 0.92 16.04
CA ARG A 238 23.25 2.03 16.94
C ARG A 238 23.92 3.38 16.65
N LYS A 239 24.46 3.59 15.44
CA LYS A 239 24.93 4.91 14.98
C LYS A 239 23.76 5.86 14.73
N ILE A 240 22.64 5.33 14.25
CA ILE A 240 21.36 6.03 14.13
C ILE A 240 20.34 5.30 15.00
N LYS A 241 19.44 6.02 15.67
CA LYS A 241 18.36 5.36 16.41
C LYS A 241 17.44 4.64 15.41
N ALA A 242 17.08 3.38 15.69
CA ALA A 242 16.21 2.60 14.82
C ALA A 242 14.88 3.31 14.52
N ARG A 243 14.26 3.93 15.53
CA ARG A 243 13.05 4.76 15.40
C ARG A 243 13.21 5.85 14.33
N ASP A 244 14.33 6.58 14.36
CA ASP A 244 14.59 7.69 13.43
C ASP A 244 14.81 7.17 12.01
N ALA A 245 15.63 6.12 11.86
CA ALA A 245 15.88 5.50 10.57
C ALA A 245 14.60 4.97 9.93
N ILE A 246 13.75 4.28 10.70
CA ILE A 246 12.46 3.75 10.25
C ILE A 246 11.55 4.90 9.80
N ALA A 247 11.30 5.90 10.65
CA ALA A 247 10.40 7.00 10.33
C ALA A 247 10.87 7.80 9.10
N ILE A 248 12.14 8.22 9.08
CA ILE A 248 12.70 9.01 7.97
C ILE A 248 12.66 8.22 6.66
N MET A 249 13.04 6.93 6.67
CA MET A 249 13.06 6.12 5.46
C MET A 249 11.65 5.77 4.95
N SER A 250 10.68 5.58 5.85
CA SER A 250 9.28 5.39 5.48
C SER A 250 8.68 6.65 4.84
N MET A 251 8.87 7.83 5.45
CA MET A 251 8.43 9.11 4.89
C MET A 251 9.08 9.40 3.53
N ARG A 252 10.40 9.16 3.41
CA ARG A 252 11.12 9.25 2.13
C ARG A 252 10.53 8.32 1.07
N THR A 253 10.23 7.08 1.43
CA THR A 253 9.66 6.09 0.50
C THR A 253 8.28 6.51 0.03
N ALA A 254 7.39 6.92 0.94
CA ALA A 254 6.08 7.47 0.62
C ALA A 254 6.22 8.64 -0.36
N ARG A 255 7.01 9.65 0.00
CA ARG A 255 7.24 10.83 -0.83
C ARG A 255 7.71 10.49 -2.24
N ARG A 256 8.69 9.58 -2.39
CA ARG A 256 9.19 9.17 -3.72
C ARG A 256 8.11 8.50 -4.56
N LEU A 257 7.35 7.59 -3.98
CA LEU A 257 6.24 6.89 -4.66
C LEU A 257 5.19 7.88 -5.17
N LEU A 258 4.81 8.84 -4.33
CA LEU A 258 3.79 9.85 -4.67
C LEU A 258 4.28 10.83 -5.73
N GLN A 259 5.51 11.34 -5.60
CA GLN A 259 6.10 12.23 -6.59
C GLN A 259 6.25 11.55 -7.96
N ASN A 260 6.65 10.27 -7.97
CA ASN A 260 6.77 9.49 -9.20
C ASN A 260 5.40 9.34 -9.89
N SER A 261 4.38 8.94 -9.13
CA SER A 261 3.02 8.80 -9.64
C SER A 261 2.46 10.12 -10.19
N LEU A 262 2.55 11.21 -9.42
CA LEU A 262 2.10 12.54 -9.84
C LEU A 262 2.80 13.00 -11.13
N ARG A 263 4.12 12.81 -11.23
CA ARG A 263 4.88 13.16 -12.44
C ARG A 263 4.44 12.34 -13.65
N CYS A 264 4.19 11.05 -13.47
CA CYS A 264 3.72 10.20 -14.56
C CYS A 264 2.30 10.58 -15.01
N ILE A 265 1.41 10.94 -14.08
CA ILE A 265 0.07 11.45 -14.40
C ILE A 265 0.16 12.77 -15.18
N ASP A 266 1.00 13.69 -14.74
CA ASP A 266 1.23 14.96 -15.46
C ASP A 266 1.71 14.70 -16.89
N ASN A 267 2.77 13.89 -17.04
CA ASN A 267 3.34 13.57 -18.34
C ASN A 267 2.35 12.80 -19.25
N ILE A 268 1.56 11.84 -18.75
CA ILE A 268 0.61 11.08 -19.60
C ILE A 268 -0.59 11.93 -20.06
N ASN A 269 -0.91 12.99 -19.33
CA ASN A 269 -2.00 13.90 -19.68
C ASN A 269 -1.54 15.00 -20.65
N HIS A 270 -0.28 15.42 -20.59
CA HIS A 270 0.22 16.58 -21.34
C HIS A 270 1.21 16.23 -22.47
N LEU A 271 1.83 15.05 -22.46
CA LEU A 271 2.85 14.65 -23.42
C LEU A 271 2.45 13.37 -24.18
N PRO A 272 2.80 13.26 -25.47
CA PRO A 272 2.64 12.02 -26.20
C PRO A 272 3.62 10.96 -25.67
N MET A 273 3.14 9.72 -25.50
CA MET A 273 4.02 8.60 -25.16
C MET A 273 4.84 8.19 -26.38
N GLN A 274 6.15 8.03 -26.20
CA GLN A 274 7.10 7.70 -27.27
C GLN A 274 6.91 6.28 -27.81
N ASN A 275 6.58 5.33 -26.93
CA ASN A 275 6.37 3.93 -27.30
C ASN A 275 5.50 3.19 -26.25
N SER A 276 5.18 1.91 -26.50
CA SER A 276 4.39 1.08 -25.60
C SER A 276 5.12 0.74 -24.30
N LEU A 277 6.45 0.59 -24.32
CA LEU A 277 7.27 0.34 -23.14
C LEU A 277 7.18 1.50 -22.13
N GLN A 278 7.40 2.73 -22.59
CA GLN A 278 7.27 3.94 -21.77
C GLN A 278 5.86 4.08 -21.20
N ARG A 279 4.84 3.85 -22.03
CA ARG A 279 3.45 3.87 -21.58
C ARG A 279 3.23 2.88 -20.45
N ASN A 280 3.63 1.62 -20.62
CA ASN A 280 3.46 0.57 -19.62
C ASN A 280 4.22 0.91 -18.32
N ALA A 281 5.45 1.42 -18.42
CA ALA A 281 6.22 1.87 -17.26
C ALA A 281 5.48 2.98 -16.49
N TYR A 282 4.90 3.95 -17.19
CA TYR A 282 4.10 5.00 -16.57
C TYR A 282 2.87 4.45 -15.86
N LEU A 283 2.12 3.54 -16.48
CA LEU A 283 0.96 2.93 -15.83
C LEU A 283 1.34 2.27 -14.51
N TRP A 284 2.44 1.50 -14.50
CA TRP A 284 2.97 0.88 -13.29
C TRP A 284 3.37 1.91 -12.22
N MET A 285 4.11 2.95 -12.61
CA MET A 285 4.55 4.00 -11.68
C MET A 285 3.38 4.82 -11.11
N ILE A 286 2.31 5.01 -11.90
CA ILE A 286 1.11 5.71 -11.48
C ILE A 286 0.38 4.93 -10.37
N ILE A 287 0.22 3.61 -10.53
CA ILE A 287 -0.51 2.77 -9.55
C ILE A 287 0.36 2.29 -8.40
N GLN A 288 1.67 2.47 -8.49
CA GLN A 288 2.65 2.01 -7.52
C GLN A 288 2.31 2.39 -6.06
N PRO A 289 1.79 3.59 -5.75
CA PRO A 289 1.42 3.92 -4.37
C PRO A 289 0.39 2.96 -3.76
N TYR A 290 -0.55 2.44 -4.56
CA TYR A 290 -1.58 1.51 -4.08
C TYR A 290 -1.03 0.11 -3.79
N ILE A 291 0.03 -0.28 -4.51
CA ILE A 291 0.64 -1.61 -4.45
C ILE A 291 1.78 -1.64 -3.42
N SER A 292 2.66 -0.64 -3.44
CA SER A 292 3.94 -0.65 -2.74
C SER A 292 3.93 0.05 -1.38
N ILE A 293 2.97 0.92 -1.08
CA ILE A 293 2.83 1.47 0.28
C ILE A 293 2.39 0.32 1.19
N ASP A 294 3.30 -0.10 2.05
CA ASP A 294 3.07 -1.17 3.02
C ASP A 294 2.41 -0.65 4.30
N ASN A 295 2.19 -1.56 5.24
CA ASN A 295 1.55 -1.27 6.53
C ASN A 295 2.33 -0.25 7.36
N LEU A 296 3.67 -0.24 7.28
CA LEU A 296 4.49 0.73 8.02
C LEU A 296 4.41 2.11 7.36
N THR A 297 4.59 2.16 6.04
CA THR A 297 4.62 3.38 5.26
C THR A 297 3.27 4.10 5.27
N ILE A 298 2.15 3.36 5.21
CA ILE A 298 0.80 3.96 5.29
C ILE A 298 0.59 4.69 6.63
N ALA A 299 1.10 4.14 7.74
CA ALA A 299 1.00 4.76 9.06
C ALA A 299 1.93 5.99 9.21
N SER A 300 2.97 6.09 8.37
CA SER A 300 3.88 7.23 8.38
C SER A 300 3.46 8.42 7.50
N LEU A 301 2.34 8.32 6.79
CA LEU A 301 1.89 9.37 5.87
C LEU A 301 1.43 10.62 6.64
N THR A 302 2.03 11.74 6.30
CA THR A 302 1.55 13.08 6.70
C THR A 302 0.26 13.45 5.96
N GLU A 303 -0.49 14.42 6.46
CA GLU A 303 -1.70 14.90 5.79
C GLU A 303 -1.42 15.47 4.38
N ALA A 304 -0.22 16.03 4.18
CA ALA A 304 0.24 16.46 2.86
C ALA A 304 0.40 15.28 1.88
N GLU A 305 0.98 14.17 2.34
CA GLU A 305 1.15 12.95 1.53
C GLU A 305 -0.19 12.27 1.27
N LYS A 306 -1.10 12.23 2.26
CA LYS A 306 -2.48 11.77 2.05
C LYS A 306 -3.22 12.65 1.04
N SER A 307 -2.98 13.97 1.05
CA SER A 307 -3.52 14.88 0.05
C SER A 307 -3.03 14.56 -1.36
N ASN A 308 -1.73 14.29 -1.52
CA ASN A 308 -1.16 13.86 -2.80
C ASN A 308 -1.77 12.54 -3.29
N LEU A 309 -2.03 11.56 -2.40
CA LEU A 309 -2.75 10.33 -2.74
C LEU A 309 -4.18 10.59 -3.22
N ARG A 310 -4.90 11.50 -2.55
CA ARG A 310 -6.25 11.92 -2.98
C ARG A 310 -6.21 12.61 -4.34
N GLU A 311 -5.18 13.40 -4.61
CA GLU A 311 -4.97 14.01 -5.93
C GLU A 311 -4.73 12.94 -6.99
N ILE A 312 -3.82 11.98 -6.76
CA ILE A 312 -3.57 10.83 -7.63
C ILE A 312 -4.89 10.10 -7.92
N SER A 313 -5.69 9.79 -6.88
CA SER A 313 -7.01 9.15 -7.04
C SER A 313 -7.95 9.94 -7.96
N SER A 314 -8.03 11.26 -7.74
CA SER A 314 -8.89 12.17 -8.50
C SER A 314 -8.47 12.27 -9.96
N GLN A 315 -7.18 12.32 -10.24
CA GLN A 315 -6.68 12.39 -11.61
C GLN A 315 -6.82 11.05 -12.33
N LEU A 316 -6.52 9.94 -11.65
CA LEU A 316 -6.59 8.60 -12.23
C LEU A 316 -8.02 8.22 -12.61
N SER A 317 -8.99 8.55 -11.76
CA SER A 317 -10.41 8.29 -12.01
C SER A 317 -11.00 9.01 -13.24
N LYS A 318 -10.30 10.03 -13.73
CA LYS A 318 -10.69 10.86 -14.88
C LYS A 318 -9.80 10.65 -16.10
N SER A 319 -8.69 9.91 -15.98
CA SER A 319 -7.70 9.80 -17.05
C SER A 319 -8.16 8.83 -18.15
N LYS A 320 -8.64 9.39 -19.26
CA LYS A 320 -8.97 8.64 -20.48
C LYS A 320 -7.74 7.92 -21.06
N ASN A 321 -6.56 8.56 -20.99
CA ASN A 321 -5.32 7.96 -21.46
C ASN A 321 -4.94 6.73 -20.64
N PHE A 322 -5.14 6.78 -19.32
CA PHE A 322 -4.95 5.64 -18.45
C PHE A 322 -5.95 4.52 -18.75
N ALA A 323 -7.25 4.82 -18.82
CA ALA A 323 -8.30 3.85 -19.13
C ALA A 323 -8.05 3.13 -20.49
N LYS A 324 -7.71 3.90 -21.53
CA LYS A 324 -7.35 3.38 -22.85
C LYS A 324 -6.12 2.46 -22.80
N ALA A 325 -5.15 2.75 -21.93
CA ALA A 325 -3.94 1.95 -21.83
C ALA A 325 -4.17 0.57 -21.21
N PHE A 326 -5.22 0.41 -20.39
CA PHE A 326 -5.65 -0.87 -19.83
C PHE A 326 -6.75 -1.57 -20.65
N ASP A 327 -7.22 -0.96 -21.74
CA ASP A 327 -8.41 -1.42 -22.49
C ASP A 327 -9.65 -1.58 -21.58
N ILE A 328 -9.83 -0.64 -20.64
CA ILE A 328 -10.93 -0.62 -19.68
C ILE A 328 -11.82 0.59 -19.96
N GLU A 329 -13.14 0.41 -19.91
CA GLU A 329 -14.08 1.54 -19.94
C GLU A 329 -13.80 2.49 -18.78
N LEU A 330 -13.77 3.81 -19.03
CA LEU A 330 -13.42 4.79 -18.01
C LEU A 330 -14.26 4.67 -16.72
N GLN A 331 -15.55 4.34 -16.84
CA GLN A 331 -16.43 4.13 -15.68
C GLN A 331 -16.03 2.90 -14.85
N SER A 332 -15.48 1.88 -15.51
CA SER A 332 -15.04 0.62 -14.91
C SER A 332 -13.71 0.74 -14.18
N LEU A 333 -12.86 1.70 -14.59
CA LEU A 333 -11.59 2.00 -13.93
C LEU A 333 -11.78 2.34 -12.44
N ASN A 334 -12.89 2.99 -12.08
CA ASN A 334 -13.13 3.50 -10.73
C ASN A 334 -13.53 2.45 -9.70
N TYR A 335 -13.79 1.20 -10.13
CA TYR A 335 -14.08 0.11 -9.21
C TYR A 335 -13.26 -1.15 -9.49
N LEU A 336 -12.96 -1.49 -10.75
CA LEU A 336 -12.19 -2.71 -11.06
C LEU A 336 -10.78 -2.63 -10.50
N LEU A 337 -10.08 -1.51 -10.67
CA LEU A 337 -8.71 -1.38 -10.21
C LEU A 337 -8.59 -1.29 -8.68
N PRO A 338 -9.45 -0.51 -7.97
CA PRO A 338 -9.55 -0.59 -6.51
C PRO A 338 -9.82 -2.00 -5.98
N GLN A 339 -10.70 -2.76 -6.64
CA GLN A 339 -10.96 -4.16 -6.29
C GLN A 339 -9.68 -5.01 -6.43
N GLN A 340 -8.92 -4.86 -7.51
CA GLN A 340 -7.64 -5.58 -7.65
C GLN A 340 -6.63 -5.17 -6.58
N PHE A 341 -6.56 -3.88 -6.20
CA PHE A 341 -5.68 -3.45 -5.12
C PHE A 341 -6.06 -4.06 -3.77
N LEU A 342 -7.35 -4.16 -3.44
CA LEU A 342 -7.79 -4.83 -2.23
C LEU A 342 -7.48 -6.33 -2.25
N LYS A 343 -7.63 -7.00 -3.41
CA LYS A 343 -7.21 -8.40 -3.56
C LYS A 343 -5.72 -8.57 -3.31
N LEU A 344 -4.88 -7.73 -3.92
CA LEU A 344 -3.42 -7.74 -3.67
C LEU A 344 -3.11 -7.49 -2.20
N TYR A 345 -3.82 -6.58 -1.55
CA TYR A 345 -3.65 -6.31 -0.12
C TYR A 345 -4.01 -7.53 0.74
N ILE A 346 -5.10 -8.23 0.45
CA ILE A 346 -5.50 -9.46 1.15
C ILE A 346 -4.48 -10.58 0.97
N LEU A 347 -3.85 -10.68 -0.20
CA LEU A 347 -2.81 -11.68 -0.44
C LEU A 347 -1.58 -11.47 0.46
N SER A 348 -1.39 -10.27 1.04
CA SER A 348 -0.32 -9.97 2.00
C SER A 348 -0.63 -10.36 3.47
N PHE A 349 -1.85 -10.80 3.78
CA PHE A 349 -2.24 -11.40 5.07
C PHE A 349 -1.96 -12.93 5.06
#